data_AF-D3NXU4-F1
#
_entry.id   AF-D3NXU4-F1
#
_cell.length_a   1.000
_cell.length_b   1.000
_cell.length_c   1.000
_cell.angle_alpha   90.00
_cell.angle_beta   90.00
_cell.angle_gamma   90.00
#
_symmetry.space_group_name_H-M   'P 1'
#
loop_
_entity.id
_entity.type
_entity.pdbx_description
1 polymer ?
#
loop_
_entity_poly.entity_id
_entity_poly.type
_entity_poly.pdbx_seq_one_letter_code
_entity_poly.pdbx_strand_id
1 'polypeptide(L)' 'MASKDPPGGHVAVDAVWITAPDYRKMAHELARLGAEAAQRAQMTGNRRYDRLAHTLTDRAGEILNDLDRAGKAG' A
#
# COMPACT_ATOMS: atom_id res chain seq x y z
N MET A 1 43.94 -5.51 32.79
CA MET A 1 42.81 -4.61 32.47
C MET A 1 43.32 -3.51 31.56
N ALA A 2 42.68 -3.37 30.38
CA ALA A 2 42.57 -2.18 29.53
C ALA A 2 42.53 -2.61 28.05
N SER A 3 41.32 -2.76 27.50
CA SER A 3 41.10 -2.69 26.06
C SER A 3 39.90 -1.78 25.80
N LYS A 4 40.23 -0.65 25.17
CA LYS A 4 39.41 0.31 24.43
C LYS A 4 38.02 -0.19 23.98
N ASP A 5 36.99 0.61 24.27
CA ASP A 5 35.98 0.99 23.28
C ASP A 5 36.51 2.17 22.43
N PRO A 6 35.92 2.62 21.28
CA PRO A 6 34.67 2.26 20.57
C PRO A 6 34.94 2.00 19.04
N PRO A 7 33.96 1.95 18.08
CA PRO A 7 32.55 2.30 18.17
C PRO A 7 31.58 1.17 17.83
N GLY A 8 30.53 1.10 18.64
CA GLY A 8 29.25 0.56 18.23
C GLY A 8 28.86 1.22 16.93
N GLY A 9 28.84 0.39 15.87
CA GLY A 9 28.30 0.78 14.59
C GLY A 9 26.90 1.30 14.85
N HIS A 10 26.71 2.60 14.58
CA HIS A 10 25.43 3.11 14.18
C HIS A 10 25.01 2.24 12.99
N VAL A 11 24.22 1.20 13.27
CA VAL A 11 23.54 0.42 12.26
C VAL A 11 22.75 1.43 11.45
N ALA A 12 23.20 1.58 10.21
CA ALA A 12 22.78 2.56 9.23
C ALA A 12 21.31 2.95 9.39
N VAL A 13 21.07 4.12 9.98
CA VAL A 13 19.80 4.84 9.87
C VAL A 13 19.75 5.60 8.53
N ASP A 14 20.60 5.22 7.57
CA ASP A 14 20.93 5.98 6.36
C ASP A 14 20.47 5.33 5.04
N ALA A 15 19.56 4.35 5.08
CA ALA A 15 19.09 3.67 3.86
C ALA A 15 17.57 3.67 3.65
N VAL A 16 16.81 4.48 4.39
CA VAL A 16 15.41 4.78 4.03
C VAL A 16 15.38 6.23 3.53
N TRP A 17 15.89 6.43 2.33
CA TRP A 17 15.33 7.48 1.50
C TRP A 17 13.86 7.11 1.34
N ILE A 18 13.00 7.85 2.05
CA ILE A 18 11.56 7.79 1.97
C ILE A 18 11.20 8.16 0.54
N THR A 19 11.29 7.20 -0.38
CA THR A 19 10.62 7.33 -1.67
C THR A 19 9.15 7.51 -1.30
N ALA A 20 8.59 8.66 -1.66
CA ALA A 20 7.18 8.92 -1.42
C ALA A 20 6.40 7.70 -1.92
N PRO A 21 5.51 7.12 -1.11
CA PRO A 21 4.79 5.92 -1.51
C PRO A 21 4.11 6.16 -2.86
N ASP A 22 4.31 5.23 -3.80
CA ASP A 22 3.64 5.28 -5.10
C ASP A 22 2.17 4.90 -4.90
N TYR A 23 1.38 5.91 -4.55
CA TYR A 23 -0.06 5.78 -4.32
C TYR A 23 -0.80 5.26 -5.54
N ARG A 24 -0.31 5.54 -6.75
CA ARG A 24 -0.90 5.02 -7.98
C ARG A 24 -0.72 3.51 -8.07
N LYS A 25 0.50 3.02 -7.81
CA LYS A 25 0.79 1.59 -7.72
C LYS A 25 -0.02 0.91 -6.61
N MET A 26 -0.12 1.53 -5.44
CA MET A 26 -0.94 1.01 -4.33
C MET A 26 -2.42 0.89 -4.72
N ALA A 27 -2.98 1.91 -5.38
CA ALA A 27 -4.37 1.86 -5.83
C ALA A 27 -4.62 0.74 -6.84
N HIS A 28 -3.70 0.52 -7.79
CA HIS A 28 -3.80 -0.60 -8.73
C HIS A 28 -3.74 -1.97 -8.02
N GLU A 29 -2.89 -2.11 -7.00
CA GLU A 29 -2.83 -3.35 -6.20
C GLU A 29 -4.13 -3.57 -5.43
N LEU A 30 -4.71 -2.52 -4.83
CA LEU A 30 -6.02 -2.61 -4.17
C LEU A 30 -7.12 -3.03 -5.15
N ALA A 31 -7.16 -2.46 -6.35
CA ALA A 31 -8.12 -2.84 -7.38
C ALA A 31 -7.97 -4.32 -7.78
N ARG A 32 -6.73 -4.80 -7.93
CA ARG A 32 -6.44 -6.22 -8.20
C ARG A 32 -6.95 -7.12 -7.07
N LEU A 33 -6.61 -6.82 -5.83
CA LEU A 33 -7.06 -7.59 -4.67
C LEU A 33 -8.60 -7.58 -4.53
N GLY A 34 -9.24 -6.46 -4.88
CA GLY A 34 -10.70 -6.36 -4.94
C GLY A 34 -11.30 -7.31 -5.98
N ALA A 35 -10.71 -7.40 -7.18
CA ALA A 35 -11.12 -8.34 -8.21
C ALA A 35 -10.94 -9.80 -7.78
N GLU A 36 -9.82 -10.13 -7.13
CA GLU A 36 -9.58 -11.47 -6.57
C GLU A 36 -10.62 -11.82 -5.47
N ALA A 37 -10.97 -10.86 -4.61
CA ALA A 37 -12.00 -11.04 -3.60
C ALA A 37 -13.39 -11.24 -4.24
N ALA A 38 -13.74 -10.47 -5.28
CA ALA A 38 -15.01 -10.63 -6.00
C ALA A 38 -15.11 -12.03 -6.63
N GLN A 39 -14.02 -12.49 -7.24
CA GLN A 39 -13.95 -13.83 -7.81
C GLN A 39 -14.19 -14.91 -6.75
N ARG A 40 -13.57 -14.78 -5.57
CA ARG A 40 -13.81 -15.69 -4.44
C ARG A 40 -15.23 -15.62 -3.92
N ALA A 41 -15.83 -14.43 -3.88
CA ALA A 41 -17.22 -14.25 -3.49
C ALA A 41 -18.18 -15.00 -4.42
N GLN A 42 -17.95 -14.93 -5.73
CA GLN A 42 -18.73 -15.66 -6.73
C GLN A 42 -18.57 -17.18 -6.59
N MET A 43 -17.35 -17.67 -6.38
CA MET A 43 -17.11 -19.11 -6.23
C MET A 43 -17.69 -19.70 -4.95
N THR A 44 -17.72 -18.92 -3.86
CA THR A 44 -18.07 -19.43 -2.52
C THR A 44 -19.44 -18.99 -2.01
N GLY A 45 -20.07 -18.01 -2.67
CA GLY A 45 -21.26 -17.33 -2.15
C GLY A 45 -21.00 -16.52 -0.86
N ASN A 46 -19.73 -16.29 -0.49
CA ASN A 46 -19.38 -15.67 0.77
C ASN A 46 -19.46 -14.13 0.70
N ARG A 47 -20.46 -13.58 1.38
CA ARG A 47 -20.71 -12.13 1.48
C ARG A 47 -19.56 -11.33 2.11
N ARG A 48 -18.65 -11.96 2.85
CA ARG A 48 -17.45 -11.26 3.38
C ARG A 48 -16.46 -10.93 2.28
N TYR A 49 -16.27 -11.84 1.33
CA TYR A 49 -15.42 -11.56 0.17
C TYR A 49 -16.06 -10.50 -0.73
N ASP A 50 -17.38 -10.52 -0.87
CA ASP A 50 -18.12 -9.48 -1.62
C ASP A 50 -17.92 -8.08 -1.02
N ARG A 51 -18.10 -7.97 0.31
CA ARG A 51 -17.84 -6.71 1.03
C ARG A 51 -16.37 -6.27 0.90
N LEU A 52 -15.44 -7.22 1.03
CA LEU A 52 -14.01 -6.93 0.89
C LEU A 52 -13.68 -6.42 -0.52
N ALA A 53 -14.24 -7.05 -1.55
CA ALA A 53 -14.06 -6.63 -2.93
C ALA A 53 -14.50 -5.18 -3.12
N HIS A 54 -15.70 -4.85 -2.63
CA HIS A 54 -16.25 -3.50 -2.73
C HIS A 54 -15.36 -2.46 -2.05
N THR A 55 -14.97 -2.71 -0.78
CA THR A 55 -14.10 -1.79 -0.04
C THR A 55 -12.75 -1.56 -0.72
N LEU A 56 -12.12 -2.61 -1.25
CA LEU A 56 -10.82 -2.48 -1.91
C LEU A 56 -10.93 -1.71 -3.23
N THR A 57 -11.95 -1.99 -4.03
CA THR A 57 -12.20 -1.29 -5.29
C THR A 57 -12.56 0.17 -5.07
N ASP A 58 -13.42 0.48 -4.10
CA ASP A 58 -13.77 1.87 -3.76
C ASP A 58 -12.54 2.65 -3.32
N ARG A 59 -11.72 2.07 -2.45
CA ARG A 59 -10.51 2.73 -1.95
C ARG A 59 -9.48 2.96 -3.04
N ALA A 60 -9.34 2.04 -3.99
CA ALA A 60 -8.52 2.24 -5.17
C ALA A 60 -9.01 3.43 -6.01
N GLY A 61 -10.33 3.55 -6.20
CA GLY A 61 -10.95 4.66 -6.91
C GLY A 61 -10.72 6.01 -6.22
N GLU A 62 -10.91 6.06 -4.91
CA GLU A 62 -10.66 7.26 -4.09
C GLU A 62 -9.22 7.76 -4.25
N ILE A 63 -8.23 6.86 -4.10
CA ILE A 63 -6.81 7.23 -4.22
C ILE A 63 -6.49 7.77 -5.62
N LEU A 64 -6.97 7.11 -6.68
CA LEU A 64 -6.72 7.57 -8.05
C LEU A 64 -7.39 8.92 -8.33
N ASN A 65 -8.59 9.14 -7.81
CA ASN A 65 -9.30 10.40 -7.93
C ASN A 65 -8.59 11.53 -7.18
N ASP A 66 -8.07 11.27 -5.99
CA ASP A 66 -7.31 12.25 -5.21
C ASP A 66 -5.99 12.62 -5.91
N LEU A 67 -5.31 11.66 -6.53
CA LEU A 67 -4.12 11.90 -7.34
C LEU A 67 -4.43 12.73 -8.59
N ASP A 68 -5.53 12.46 -9.29
CA ASP A 68 -5.96 13.24 -10.46
C ASP A 68 -6.31 14.68 -10.07
N ARG A 69 -7.01 14.86 -8.93
CA ARG A 69 -7.32 16.20 -8.40
C ARG A 69 -6.07 16.97 -8.02
N ALA A 70 -5.10 16.33 -7.35
CA ALA A 70 -3.84 16.96 -6.99
C ALA A 70 -3.02 17.36 -8.23
N GLY A 71 -3.01 16.52 -9.27
CA GLY A 71 -2.31 16.81 -10.52
C GLY A 71 -2.95 17.91 -11.38
N LYS A 72 -4.25 18.17 -11.22
CA LYS A 72 -4.96 19.27 -11.91
C LYS A 72 -4.87 20.63 -11.20
N ALA A 73 -4.47 20.62 -9.92
CA ALA A 73 -4.38 21.82 -9.09
C ALA A 73 -2.98 22.45 -9.08
N GLY A 74 -1.98 21.82 -9.69
CA GLY A 74 -0.62 22.32 -9.87
C GLY A 74 -0.36 22.76 -11.31
#